data_AF-A0A3N5JGW8-F1
#
_entry.id   AF-A0A3N5JGW8-F1
#
_cell.length_a   1.000
_cell.length_b   1.000
_cell.length_c   1.000
_cell.angle_alpha   90.00
_cell.angle_beta   90.00
_cell.angle_gamma   90.00
#
_symmetry.space_group_name_H-M   'P 1'
#
loop_
_entity.id
_entity.type
_entity.pdbx_description
1 polymer ?
#
loop_
_entity_poly.entity_id
_entity_poly.type
_entity_poly.pdbx_seq_one_letter_code
_entity_poly.pdbx_strand_id
1 'polypeptide(L)'
;MKTIEYELYQDKILGGLLGISAGSRYGAHFAGRRSFTMAPLPDLQQLPNLGTANQNLMMLFLILAGQKGARLRESDLGDLWKSHVHLTEKGFGIVRRNLRLGLYPPQSGIHNNPIWCTSMEAPARAPFWGFLNPGMPEQAAFYAGIDAAIDHDGIAVDASRFLAALTSLLYFEADIKLA
;
A
#
# COMPACT_ATOMS: atom_id res chain seq x y z
N MET A 1 23.20 16.20 -0.34
CA MET A 1 22.65 14.84 -0.53
C MET A 1 22.63 14.18 0.84
N LYS A 2 21.50 13.63 1.31
CA LYS A 2 21.45 12.90 2.58
C LYS A 2 22.15 11.55 2.40
N THR A 3 22.85 11.07 3.43
CA THR A 3 23.58 9.79 3.43
C THR A 3 23.10 8.92 4.59
N ILE A 4 23.11 7.60 4.40
CA ILE A 4 22.70 6.61 5.40
C ILE A 4 23.63 5.40 5.31
N GLU A 5 24.04 4.86 6.45
CA GLU A 5 24.80 3.61 6.52
C GLU A 5 23.96 2.45 5.98
N TYR A 6 24.59 1.55 5.23
CA TYR A 6 23.88 0.47 4.56
C TYR A 6 23.15 -0.45 5.55
N GLU A 7 23.77 -0.76 6.68
CA GLU A 7 23.20 -1.57 7.74
C GLU A 7 21.94 -0.93 8.32
N LEU A 8 21.95 0.38 8.55
CA LEU A 8 20.79 1.12 9.04
C LEU A 8 19.68 1.20 7.99
N TYR A 9 20.04 1.39 6.73
CA TYR A 9 19.09 1.34 5.61
C TYR A 9 18.40 -0.02 5.52
N GLN A 10 19.17 -1.11 5.59
CA GLN A 10 18.66 -2.48 5.56
C GLN A 10 17.76 -2.77 6.76
N ASP A 11 18.18 -2.36 7.95
CA ASP A 11 17.41 -2.53 9.19
C ASP A 11 16.04 -1.82 9.11
N LYS A 12 16.02 -0.57 8.63
CA LYS A 12 14.77 0.19 8.46
C LYS A 12 13.81 -0.44 7.44
N ILE A 13 14.31 -0.94 6.31
CA ILE A 13 13.48 -1.67 5.34
C ILE A 13 12.91 -2.94 5.95
N LEU A 14 13.77 -3.75 6.59
CA LEU A 14 13.37 -5.01 7.18
C LEU A 14 12.32 -4.78 8.27
N GLY A 15 12.56 -3.83 9.17
CA GLY A 15 11.62 -3.42 10.22
C GLY A 15 10.28 -2.95 9.64
N GLY A 16 10.30 -2.14 8.57
CA GLY A 16 9.10 -1.69 7.88
C GLY A 16 8.27 -2.83 7.28
N LEU A 17 8.91 -3.75 6.56
CA LEU A 17 8.25 -4.92 5.94
C LEU A 17 7.71 -5.91 6.99
N LEU A 18 8.47 -6.16 8.05
CA LEU A 18 8.04 -6.98 9.18
C LEU A 18 6.86 -6.33 9.91
N GLY A 19 6.91 -5.01 10.12
CA GLY A 19 5.84 -4.24 10.74
C GLY A 19 4.53 -4.32 9.96
N ILE A 20 4.56 -4.13 8.64
CA ILE A 20 3.38 -4.31 7.77
C ILE A 20 2.83 -5.73 7.90
N SER A 21 3.72 -6.73 7.89
CA SER A 21 3.32 -8.13 7.92
C SER A 21 2.71 -8.54 9.26
N ALA A 22 3.33 -8.14 10.38
CA ALA A 22 2.80 -8.38 11.72
C ALA A 22 1.47 -7.65 11.92
N GLY A 23 1.41 -6.36 11.57
CA GLY A 23 0.21 -5.53 11.69
C GLY A 23 -0.96 -6.09 10.88
N SER A 24 -0.71 -6.55 9.65
CA SER A 24 -1.73 -7.17 8.81
C SER A 24 -2.28 -8.47 9.41
N ARG A 25 -1.42 -9.34 9.93
CA ARG A 25 -1.82 -10.63 10.51
C ARG A 25 -2.61 -10.45 11.80
N TYR A 26 -2.12 -9.60 12.71
CA TYR A 26 -2.86 -9.30 13.94
C TYR A 26 -4.16 -8.57 13.65
N GLY A 27 -4.16 -7.56 12.77
CA GLY A 27 -5.36 -6.81 12.41
C GLY A 27 -6.45 -7.70 11.80
N ALA A 28 -6.08 -8.64 10.94
CA ALA A 28 -7.01 -9.59 10.34
C ALA A 28 -7.76 -10.44 11.39
N HIS A 29 -7.10 -10.83 12.48
CA HIS A 29 -7.73 -11.61 13.57
C HIS A 29 -8.87 -10.84 14.27
N PHE A 30 -8.80 -9.51 14.29
CA PHE A 30 -9.77 -8.64 14.95
C PHE A 30 -10.76 -7.98 13.96
N ALA A 31 -10.61 -8.19 12.66
CA ALA A 31 -11.44 -7.56 11.64
C ALA A 31 -12.93 -7.86 11.85
N GLY A 32 -13.77 -6.82 11.81
CA GLY A 32 -15.23 -6.92 11.97
C GLY A 32 -15.72 -7.05 13.42
N ARG A 33 -14.83 -7.16 14.41
CA ARG A 33 -15.23 -7.12 15.83
C ARG A 33 -15.68 -5.72 16.21
N ARG A 34 -16.77 -5.65 16.98
CA ARG A 34 -17.35 -4.39 17.50
C ARG A 34 -17.09 -4.18 18.99
N SER A 35 -16.31 -5.06 19.62
CA SER A 35 -15.96 -4.97 21.03
C SER A 35 -14.62 -4.26 21.20
N PHE A 36 -14.57 -3.30 22.12
CA PHE A 36 -13.33 -2.61 22.52
C PHE A 36 -12.53 -3.38 23.59
N THR A 37 -12.90 -4.62 23.87
CA THR A 37 -12.18 -5.46 24.82
C THR A 37 -10.84 -5.88 24.22
N MET A 38 -9.77 -5.55 24.93
CA MET A 38 -8.42 -5.99 24.60
C MET A 38 -8.31 -7.49 24.87
N ALA A 39 -8.63 -8.31 23.88
CA ALA A 39 -8.31 -9.73 23.95
C ALA A 39 -6.79 -9.90 23.84
N PRO A 40 -6.20 -10.91 24.51
CA PRO A 40 -4.79 -11.24 24.32
C PRO A 40 -4.49 -11.41 22.82
N LEU A 41 -3.32 -10.93 22.38
CA LEU A 41 -2.87 -11.19 21.02
C LEU A 41 -2.70 -12.70 20.84
N PRO A 42 -3.23 -13.29 19.76
CA PRO A 42 -2.98 -14.70 19.46
C PRO A 42 -1.50 -14.90 19.15
N ASP A 43 -1.01 -16.11 19.33
CA ASP A 43 0.32 -16.47 18.85
C ASP A 43 0.37 -16.33 17.31
N LEU A 44 1.36 -15.58 16.80
CA LEU A 44 1.57 -15.41 15.36
C LEU A 44 1.74 -16.74 14.63
N GLN A 45 2.31 -17.76 15.28
CA GLN A 45 2.48 -19.08 14.67
C GLN A 45 1.15 -19.78 14.40
N GLN A 46 0.09 -19.39 15.12
CA GLN A 46 -1.26 -19.96 14.98
C GLN A 46 -2.10 -19.22 13.94
N LEU A 47 -1.65 -18.06 13.46
CA LEU A 47 -2.35 -17.31 12.41
C LEU A 47 -1.94 -17.83 11.01
N PRO A 48 -2.84 -17.83 10.02
CA PRO A 48 -2.49 -18.16 8.64
C PRO A 48 -1.26 -17.39 8.16
N ASN A 49 -0.37 -18.07 7.44
CA ASN A 49 0.83 -17.47 6.84
C ASN A 49 0.58 -16.96 5.40
N LEU A 50 -0.68 -16.66 5.07
CA LEU A 50 -1.05 -16.16 3.76
C LEU A 50 -0.94 -14.63 3.73
N GLY A 51 -0.34 -14.09 2.68
CA GLY A 51 -0.31 -12.66 2.43
C GLY A 51 -1.72 -12.13 2.15
N THR A 52 -2.01 -10.95 2.68
CA THR A 52 -3.22 -10.19 2.34
C THR A 52 -3.21 -9.76 0.87
N ALA A 53 -4.38 -9.38 0.34
CA ALA A 53 -4.48 -8.81 -1.00
C ALA A 53 -3.51 -7.64 -1.21
N ASN A 54 -3.37 -6.77 -0.22
CA ASN A 54 -2.44 -5.64 -0.25
C ASN A 54 -0.97 -6.07 -0.29
N GLN A 55 -0.57 -7.06 0.51
CA GLN A 55 0.81 -7.58 0.47
C GLN A 55 1.12 -8.25 -0.87
N ASN A 56 0.15 -8.96 -1.46
CA ASN A 56 0.32 -9.55 -2.78
C ASN A 56 0.43 -8.47 -3.88
N LEU A 57 -0.33 -7.38 -3.78
CA LEU A 57 -0.18 -6.22 -4.67
C LEU A 57 1.19 -5.57 -4.54
N MET A 58 1.69 -5.37 -3.32
CA MET A 58 3.05 -4.83 -3.09
C MET A 58 4.12 -5.67 -3.78
N MET A 59 4.01 -7.01 -3.74
CA MET A 59 4.92 -7.91 -4.46
C MET A 59 4.84 -7.73 -5.98
N LEU A 60 3.64 -7.61 -6.54
CA LEU A 60 3.47 -7.35 -7.97
C LEU A 60 4.06 -5.99 -8.37
N PHE A 61 3.86 -4.96 -7.55
CA PHE A 61 4.42 -3.62 -7.77
C PHE A 61 5.94 -3.63 -7.68
N LEU A 62 6.53 -4.39 -6.75
CA LEU A 62 7.98 -4.54 -6.63
C LEU A 62 8.59 -5.15 -7.90
N ILE A 63 7.98 -6.22 -8.42
CA ILE A 63 8.41 -6.86 -9.66
C ILE A 63 8.33 -5.86 -10.83
N LEU A 64 7.19 -5.18 -10.97
CA LEU A 64 6.98 -4.21 -12.05
C LEU A 64 7.95 -3.03 -11.96
N ALA A 65 8.15 -2.47 -10.76
CA ALA A 65 9.08 -1.37 -10.53
C ALA A 65 10.52 -1.80 -10.83
N GLY A 66 10.92 -3.01 -10.45
CA GLY A 66 12.23 -3.58 -10.80
C GLY A 66 12.45 -3.72 -12.31
N GLN A 67 11.40 -4.03 -13.07
CA GLN A 67 11.48 -4.16 -14.54
C GLN A 67 11.48 -2.80 -15.26
N LYS A 68 10.68 -1.85 -14.80
CA LYS A 68 10.45 -0.58 -15.48
C LYS A 68 11.39 0.53 -15.01
N GLY A 69 11.84 0.48 -13.76
CA GLY A 69 12.59 1.55 -13.10
C GLY A 69 11.85 2.88 -13.20
N ALA A 70 12.59 3.95 -13.48
CA ALA A 70 12.04 5.30 -13.67
C ALA A 70 11.06 5.45 -14.86
N ARG A 71 10.88 4.42 -15.69
CA ARG A 71 9.91 4.43 -16.80
C ARG A 71 8.53 3.92 -16.40
N LEU A 72 8.30 3.59 -15.13
CA LEU A 72 7.00 3.13 -14.63
C LEU A 72 5.95 4.23 -14.84
N ARG A 73 4.82 3.85 -15.45
CA ARG A 73 3.67 4.74 -15.70
C ARG A 73 2.42 4.21 -15.02
N GLU A 74 1.44 5.09 -14.84
CA GLU A 74 0.10 4.76 -14.34
C GLU A 74 -0.57 3.63 -15.12
N SER A 75 -0.47 3.66 -16.45
CA SER A 75 -1.00 2.59 -17.31
C SER A 75 -0.38 1.23 -17.01
N ASP A 76 0.91 1.16 -16.65
CA ASP A 76 1.58 -0.10 -16.35
C ASP A 76 0.97 -0.76 -15.09
N LEU A 77 0.63 0.04 -14.07
CA LEU A 77 0.00 -0.46 -12.85
C LEU A 77 -1.46 -0.87 -13.09
N GLY A 78 -2.20 -0.12 -13.92
CA GLY A 78 -3.54 -0.51 -14.37
C GLY A 78 -3.54 -1.82 -15.16
N ASP A 79 -2.58 -2.01 -16.05
CA ASP A 79 -2.42 -3.24 -16.85
C ASP A 79 -2.00 -4.43 -15.99
N LEU A 80 -1.12 -4.21 -15.01
CA LEU A 80 -0.75 -5.20 -14.00
C LEU A 80 -1.98 -5.67 -13.21
N TRP A 81 -2.79 -4.74 -12.72
CA TRP A 81 -4.04 -5.01 -12.01
C TRP A 81 -5.00 -5.82 -12.87
N LYS A 82 -5.26 -5.36 -14.09
CA LYS A 82 -6.17 -6.01 -15.04
C LYS A 82 -5.76 -7.45 -15.32
N SER A 83 -4.46 -7.72 -15.37
CA SER A 83 -3.89 -9.03 -15.73
C SER A 83 -3.79 -10.00 -14.56
N HIS A 84 -3.53 -9.53 -13.34
CA HIS A 84 -3.17 -10.41 -12.21
C HIS A 84 -4.15 -10.37 -11.03
N VAL A 85 -4.97 -9.32 -10.92
CA VAL A 85 -5.89 -9.15 -9.80
C VAL A 85 -7.26 -9.71 -10.18
N HIS A 86 -7.61 -10.84 -9.60
CA HIS A 86 -8.86 -11.55 -9.89
C HIS A 86 -9.81 -11.64 -8.70
N LEU A 87 -9.46 -10.96 -7.60
CA LEU A 87 -10.30 -10.86 -6.41
C LEU A 87 -11.60 -10.11 -6.72
N THR A 88 -12.69 -10.56 -6.12
CA THR A 88 -14.02 -9.95 -6.25
C THR A 88 -14.52 -9.33 -4.96
N GLU A 89 -13.75 -9.44 -3.89
CA GLU A 89 -14.09 -8.89 -2.58
C GLU A 89 -13.97 -7.37 -2.56
N LYS A 90 -14.84 -6.71 -1.78
CA LYS A 90 -14.82 -5.25 -1.57
C LYS A 90 -14.80 -4.47 -2.90
N GLY A 91 -14.00 -3.40 -2.98
CA GLY A 91 -13.84 -2.59 -4.19
C GLY A 91 -13.14 -3.30 -5.36
N PHE A 92 -12.44 -4.42 -5.14
CA PHE A 92 -11.59 -5.05 -6.16
C PHE A 92 -12.41 -5.56 -7.35
N GLY A 93 -13.61 -6.10 -7.10
CA GLY A 93 -14.52 -6.55 -8.16
C GLY A 93 -14.99 -5.40 -9.05
N ILE A 94 -15.25 -4.23 -8.46
CA ILE A 94 -15.69 -3.01 -9.16
C ILE A 94 -14.55 -2.50 -10.05
N VAL A 95 -13.35 -2.38 -9.49
CA VAL A 95 -12.16 -1.90 -10.20
C VAL A 95 -11.82 -2.83 -11.36
N ARG A 96 -11.85 -4.15 -11.15
CA ARG A 96 -11.64 -5.15 -12.20
C ARG A 96 -12.66 -5.02 -13.33
N ARG A 97 -13.94 -4.78 -13.01
CA ARG A 97 -14.98 -4.50 -14.02
C ARG A 97 -14.64 -3.22 -14.79
N ASN A 98 -14.28 -2.14 -14.10
CA ASN A 98 -13.98 -0.85 -14.72
C ASN A 98 -12.78 -0.93 -15.67
N LEU A 99 -11.67 -1.55 -15.25
CA LEU A 99 -10.49 -1.78 -16.09
C LEU A 99 -10.80 -2.64 -17.33
N ARG A 100 -11.72 -3.60 -17.22
CA ARG A 100 -12.19 -4.41 -18.36
C ARG A 100 -13.07 -3.62 -19.33
N LEU A 101 -13.78 -2.61 -18.85
CA LEU A 101 -14.55 -1.66 -19.66
C LEU A 101 -13.66 -0.57 -20.30
N GLY A 102 -12.34 -0.61 -20.06
CA GLY A 102 -11.41 0.41 -20.56
C GLY A 102 -11.40 1.70 -19.74
N LEU A 103 -12.04 1.72 -18.57
CA LEU A 103 -11.94 2.81 -17.61
C LEU A 103 -10.65 2.63 -16.83
N TYR A 104 -9.61 3.37 -17.21
CA TYR A 104 -8.33 3.42 -16.50
C TYR A 104 -8.39 4.42 -15.32
N PRO A 105 -7.39 4.41 -14.43
CA PRO A 105 -7.32 5.37 -13.34
C PRO A 105 -7.38 6.83 -13.88
N PRO A 106 -8.02 7.76 -13.14
CA PRO A 106 -8.69 7.56 -11.85
C PRO A 106 -10.10 6.94 -11.96
N GLN A 107 -10.66 6.83 -13.17
CA GLN A 107 -12.04 6.34 -13.36
C GLN A 107 -12.23 4.89 -12.93
N SER A 108 -11.17 4.07 -12.97
CA SER A 108 -11.20 2.70 -12.44
C SER A 108 -11.55 2.65 -10.95
N GLY A 109 -11.07 3.61 -10.16
CA GLY A 109 -11.32 3.71 -8.71
C GLY A 109 -12.61 4.45 -8.35
N ILE A 110 -13.16 5.25 -9.28
CA ILE A 110 -14.33 6.12 -9.02
C ILE A 110 -15.64 5.49 -9.51
N HIS A 111 -15.65 5.00 -10.75
CA HIS A 111 -16.89 4.69 -11.44
C HIS A 111 -17.65 3.55 -10.74
N ASN A 112 -18.89 3.81 -10.31
CA ASN A 112 -19.72 2.87 -9.55
C ASN A 112 -19.05 2.33 -8.26
N ASN A 113 -18.16 3.10 -7.62
CA ASN A 113 -17.45 2.69 -6.40
C ASN A 113 -17.70 3.58 -5.16
N PRO A 114 -18.95 3.99 -4.84
CA PRO A 114 -19.20 5.01 -3.80
C PRO A 114 -18.88 4.56 -2.38
N ILE A 115 -18.75 3.25 -2.13
CA ILE A 115 -18.55 2.69 -0.78
C ILE A 115 -17.07 2.48 -0.48
N TRP A 116 -16.29 2.02 -1.46
CA TRP A 116 -14.89 1.62 -1.24
C TRP A 116 -13.89 2.65 -1.74
N CYS A 117 -14.28 3.62 -2.56
CA CYS A 117 -13.32 4.58 -3.11
C CYS A 117 -12.61 5.41 -2.03
N THR A 118 -13.18 5.57 -0.84
CA THR A 118 -12.56 6.30 0.28
C THR A 118 -12.11 5.41 1.44
N SER A 119 -12.02 4.08 1.24
CA SER A 119 -11.60 3.17 2.30
C SER A 119 -10.08 3.11 2.48
N MET A 120 -9.62 2.33 3.47
CA MET A 120 -8.22 2.36 3.94
C MET A 120 -7.29 1.41 3.18
N GLU A 121 -7.79 0.65 2.21
CA GLU A 121 -7.04 -0.38 1.51
C GLU A 121 -5.85 0.19 0.72
N ALA A 122 -6.02 1.31 0.00
CA ALA A 122 -4.90 2.00 -0.66
C ALA A 122 -3.93 2.66 0.35
N PRO A 123 -4.39 3.46 1.33
CA PRO A 123 -3.51 4.01 2.37
C PRO A 123 -2.67 2.97 3.09
N ALA A 124 -3.23 1.79 3.39
CA ALA A 124 -2.53 0.73 4.11
C ALA A 124 -1.34 0.12 3.35
N ARG A 125 -1.38 0.12 2.01
CA ARG A 125 -0.25 -0.36 1.17
C ARG A 125 0.71 0.74 0.72
N ALA A 126 0.29 2.01 0.80
CA ALA A 126 1.07 3.15 0.34
C ALA A 126 2.49 3.28 0.91
N PRO A 127 2.79 2.92 2.19
CA PRO A 127 4.16 2.93 2.72
C PRO A 127 5.18 2.17 1.86
N PHE A 128 4.74 1.17 1.09
CA PHE A 128 5.55 0.46 0.10
C PHE A 128 6.33 1.41 -0.84
N TRP A 129 5.67 2.45 -1.35
CA TRP A 129 6.30 3.41 -2.24
C TRP A 129 7.32 4.30 -1.51
N GLY A 130 7.15 4.50 -0.21
CA GLY A 130 8.17 5.12 0.64
C GLY A 130 9.42 4.27 0.76
N PHE A 131 9.27 2.94 0.87
CA PHE A 131 10.42 2.03 0.92
C PHE A 131 11.24 2.00 -0.38
N LEU A 132 10.57 2.15 -1.53
CA LEU A 132 11.24 2.20 -2.84
C LEU A 132 11.93 3.54 -3.12
N ASN A 133 11.58 4.60 -2.38
CA ASN A 133 12.02 5.96 -2.65
C ASN A 133 12.58 6.62 -1.37
N PRO A 134 13.62 6.05 -0.72
CA PRO A 134 14.16 6.57 0.54
C PRO A 134 14.69 8.00 0.38
N GLY A 135 14.19 8.92 1.20
CA GLY A 135 14.57 10.35 1.16
C GLY A 135 14.05 11.13 -0.05
N MET A 136 13.18 10.53 -0.86
CA MET A 136 12.54 11.14 -2.02
C MET A 136 11.01 11.19 -1.82
N PRO A 137 10.51 12.00 -0.86
CA PRO A 137 9.10 11.99 -0.45
C PRO A 137 8.13 12.38 -1.58
N GLU A 138 8.53 13.32 -2.45
CA GLU A 138 7.71 13.72 -3.60
C GLU A 138 7.52 12.57 -4.59
N GLN A 139 8.59 11.79 -4.83
CA GLN A 139 8.53 10.63 -5.72
C GLN A 139 7.73 9.48 -5.10
N ALA A 140 7.88 9.25 -3.79
CA ALA A 140 7.06 8.28 -3.05
C ALA A 140 5.57 8.64 -3.13
N ALA A 141 5.23 9.91 -2.87
CA ALA A 141 3.87 10.41 -2.97
C ALA A 141 3.32 10.30 -4.40
N PHE A 142 4.12 10.63 -5.41
CA PHE A 142 3.72 10.52 -6.81
C PHE A 142 3.28 9.08 -7.17
N TYR A 143 4.12 8.09 -6.89
CA TYR A 143 3.78 6.70 -7.20
C TYR A 143 2.64 6.15 -6.33
N ALA A 144 2.57 6.54 -5.05
CA ALA A 144 1.46 6.16 -4.18
C ALA A 144 0.13 6.76 -4.65
N GLY A 145 0.15 7.98 -5.20
CA GLY A 145 -1.05 8.60 -5.78
C GLY A 145 -1.53 7.85 -7.04
N ILE A 146 -0.60 7.43 -7.89
CA ILE A 146 -0.91 6.62 -9.08
C ILE A 146 -1.51 5.27 -8.66
N ASP A 147 -0.86 4.56 -7.72
CA ASP A 147 -1.34 3.29 -7.19
C ASP A 147 -2.74 3.42 -6.55
N ALA A 148 -2.93 4.41 -5.69
CA ALA A 148 -4.20 4.62 -5.01
C ALA A 148 -5.34 4.99 -5.97
N ALA A 149 -5.06 5.77 -7.02
CA ALA A 149 -6.07 6.14 -8.01
C ALA A 149 -6.63 4.95 -8.81
N ILE A 150 -5.96 3.79 -8.78
CA ILE A 150 -6.44 2.58 -9.46
C ILE A 150 -7.75 2.09 -8.85
N ASP A 151 -7.85 2.10 -7.53
CA ASP A 151 -8.97 1.51 -6.80
C ASP A 151 -9.68 2.47 -5.82
N HIS A 152 -9.15 3.67 -5.61
CA HIS A 152 -9.63 4.67 -4.66
C HIS A 152 -9.66 6.09 -5.24
N ASP A 153 -10.28 7.01 -4.51
CA ASP A 153 -10.41 8.42 -4.82
C ASP A 153 -10.38 9.31 -3.55
N GLY A 154 -10.23 10.61 -3.74
CA GLY A 154 -10.33 11.63 -2.69
C GLY A 154 -9.39 11.37 -1.52
N ILE A 155 -9.94 11.36 -0.30
CA ILE A 155 -9.14 11.29 0.93
C ILE A 155 -8.25 10.04 1.01
N ALA A 156 -8.64 8.93 0.40
CA ALA A 156 -7.82 7.72 0.38
C ALA A 156 -6.57 7.90 -0.50
N VAL A 157 -6.67 8.63 -1.61
CA VAL A 157 -5.51 8.96 -2.46
C VAL A 157 -4.59 9.94 -1.73
N ASP A 158 -5.14 10.96 -1.09
CA ASP A 158 -4.35 11.95 -0.35
C ASP A 158 -3.66 11.35 0.88
N ALA A 159 -4.35 10.49 1.63
CA ALA A 159 -3.75 9.73 2.73
C ALA A 159 -2.64 8.80 2.24
N SER A 160 -2.81 8.17 1.07
CA SER A 160 -1.77 7.32 0.46
C SER A 160 -0.51 8.12 0.11
N ARG A 161 -0.67 9.28 -0.52
CA ARG A 161 0.44 10.21 -0.82
C ARG A 161 1.18 10.62 0.45
N PHE A 162 0.42 11.03 1.47
CA PHE A 162 0.97 11.46 2.76
C PHE A 162 1.76 10.34 3.44
N LEU A 163 1.19 9.14 3.56
CA LEU A 163 1.84 8.01 4.22
C LEU A 163 3.11 7.59 3.49
N ALA A 164 3.09 7.55 2.15
CA ALA A 164 4.28 7.22 1.36
C ALA A 164 5.40 8.25 1.51
N ALA A 165 5.07 9.54 1.48
CA ALA A 165 6.03 10.62 1.73
C ALA A 165 6.62 10.54 3.14
N LEU A 166 5.77 10.31 4.15
CA LEU A 166 6.20 10.13 5.53
C LEU A 166 7.16 8.94 5.66
N THR A 167 6.80 7.77 5.12
CA THR A 167 7.64 6.58 5.13
C THR A 167 9.00 6.81 4.47
N SER A 168 9.04 7.56 3.35
CA SER A 168 10.27 7.94 2.67
C SER A 168 11.19 8.79 3.56
N LEU A 169 10.63 9.67 4.39
CA LEU A 169 11.39 10.53 5.30
C LEU A 169 11.96 9.78 6.51
N LEU A 170 11.26 8.74 7.00
CA LEU A 170 11.67 7.96 8.19
C LEU A 170 13.03 7.24 8.04
N TYR A 171 13.61 7.22 6.85
CA TYR A 171 14.99 6.78 6.63
C TYR A 171 16.01 7.70 7.29
N PHE A 172 15.74 9.00 7.29
CA PHE A 172 16.69 10.03 7.72
C PHE A 172 16.21 10.81 8.94
N GLU A 173 14.91 10.80 9.19
CA GLU A 173 14.35 11.38 10.40
C GLU A 173 14.38 10.33 11.52
N ALA A 174 14.94 10.70 12.67
CA ALA A 174 14.96 9.89 13.88
C ALA A 174 14.05 10.52 14.92
N ASP A 175 13.27 9.67 15.58
CA ASP A 175 12.39 9.97 16.71
C ASP A 175 11.33 11.06 16.47
N ILE A 176 10.07 10.67 16.60
CA ILE A 176 9.03 11.65 16.91
C ILE A 176 9.27 12.02 18.37
N LYS A 177 9.99 13.11 18.64
CA LYS A 177 9.99 13.68 19.98
C LYS A 177 8.53 14.00 20.31
N LEU A 178 7.92 13.17 21.15
CA LEU A 178 6.64 13.48 21.77
C LEU A 178 6.88 14.76 22.57
N ALA A 179 6.37 15.87 22.05
CA ALA A 179 6.40 17.16 22.73
C ALA A 179 5.57 17.11 24.02
#